data_AF-A0A971R946-F1
#
_entry.id   AF-A0A971R946-F1
#
_cell.length_a   1.000
_cell.length_b   1.000
_cell.length_c   1.000
_cell.angle_alpha   90.00
_cell.angle_beta   90.00
_cell.angle_gamma   90.00
#
_symmetry.space_group_name_H-M   'P 1'
#
loop_
_entity.id
_entity.type
_entity.pdbx_description
1 polymer ?
#
loop_
_entity_poly.entity_id
_entity_poly.type
_entity_poly.pdbx_seq_one_letter_code
_entity_poly.pdbx_strand_id
1 'polypeptide(L)'
;MFLVVGCVDLDEVWNEIDFLKKQNAEQANELEERKAKISEYEAWLAGLKQLTNDANSEIGSIKGLVDALSNKVSVVSYRELTDKSGYELTMSDGSKIILKNGKDGADGKDGKDGADGKDGKDGVVPDISVKLHDDGLLYWTINGEFLLDADGNMIPAQGKDGKEGKDGKDGADGTPGADGKDGKDGADGASGPDGVDGKNGITPILRVNRSLLWEMSLDGGKTWQLVRDSKNHLVNAQGPRGSQGPAGQSGVVGEQGPVGPKGDKGETGNDGDLQLSITETDYAFIIFYKGVTYIINKEKIGPADPPLNPLSLVTKYNVNTSGDGFVTDSVYCTGSGYFNFYDAVATFTNITIDSTAYHLPSEAEWLSIIPKAISSSEHYVEFINDATNTYNNVEETVTVQGKSITMTSDYRTGIITYALRYKGTNMQSAWKYEYVSAGGETHVKITSRNMKDLAAMTVDDIKQSDFWQYNNANDVIRYFPAGGFSTDGGVTAEQRYIGGFYWSSTPSSESETASSMTYITQYMNGSEQRSKSQANNVRLFYNN
;
A
#
# COMPACT_ATOMS: atom_id res chain seq x y z
N MET A 1 45.16 2.48 68.20
CA MET A 1 45.51 2.99 66.87
C MET A 1 46.18 1.87 66.10
N PHE A 2 45.41 1.17 65.25
CA PHE A 2 45.96 0.24 64.27
C PHE A 2 45.21 0.51 62.97
N LEU A 3 45.78 1.42 62.16
CA LEU A 3 45.41 1.59 60.77
C LEU A 3 46.14 0.49 60.01
N VAL A 4 45.41 -0.55 59.60
CA VAL A 4 45.88 -1.48 58.58
C VAL A 4 45.72 -0.76 57.25
N VAL A 5 46.79 -0.09 56.80
CA VAL A 5 46.88 0.43 55.44
C VAL A 5 47.24 -0.76 54.56
N GLY A 6 46.25 -1.32 53.85
CA GLY A 6 46.50 -2.30 52.81
C GLY A 6 47.38 -1.67 51.74
N CYS A 7 48.54 -2.27 51.48
CA CYS A 7 49.35 -1.91 50.33
C CYS A 7 48.54 -2.25 49.07
N VAL A 8 48.12 -1.23 48.34
CA VAL A 8 47.59 -1.40 46.98
C VAL A 8 48.79 -1.66 46.09
N ASP A 9 48.80 -2.79 45.39
CA ASP A 9 49.84 -3.11 44.42
C ASP A 9 49.71 -2.13 43.25
N LEU A 10 50.67 -1.20 43.14
CA LEU A 10 50.63 -0.18 42.09
C LEU A 10 50.68 -0.79 40.70
N ASP A 11 51.32 -1.95 40.53
CA ASP A 11 51.45 -2.60 39.22
C ASP A 11 50.09 -3.20 38.78
N GLU A 12 49.29 -3.69 39.72
CA GLU A 12 47.92 -4.15 39.45
C GLU A 12 47.00 -3.01 39.02
N VAL A 13 47.09 -1.85 39.70
CA VAL A 13 46.32 -0.65 39.35
C VAL A 13 46.74 -0.10 37.97
N TRP A 14 48.03 -0.13 37.62
CA TRP A 14 48.49 0.30 36.31
C TRP A 14 48.02 -0.62 35.18
N ASN A 15 48.05 -1.92 35.39
CA ASN A 15 47.53 -2.89 34.42
C ASN A 15 46.02 -2.71 34.18
N GLU A 16 45.25 -2.46 35.24
CA GLU A 16 43.81 -2.20 35.14
C GLU A 16 43.53 -0.89 34.38
N ILE A 17 44.31 0.16 34.64
CA ILE A 17 44.19 1.44 33.90
C ILE A 17 44.45 1.24 32.41
N ASP A 18 45.46 0.47 32.03
CA ASP A 18 45.78 0.24 30.62
C ASP A 18 44.78 -0.70 29.94
N PHE A 19 44.23 -1.67 30.67
CA PHE A 19 43.10 -2.48 30.21
C PHE A 19 41.86 -1.61 29.94
N LEU A 20 41.49 -0.75 30.89
CA LEU A 20 40.33 0.15 30.76
C LEU A 20 40.51 1.15 29.62
N LYS A 21 41.72 1.68 29.39
CA LYS A 21 42.01 2.54 28.22
C LYS A 21 41.80 1.81 26.91
N LYS A 22 42.24 0.54 26.83
CA LYS A 22 42.05 -0.29 25.64
C LYS A 22 40.56 -0.57 25.40
N GLN A 23 39.83 -0.93 26.45
CA GLN A 23 38.39 -1.16 26.37
C GLN A 23 37.62 0.11 25.92
N ASN A 24 37.99 1.28 26.46
CA ASN A 24 37.40 2.56 26.06
C ASN A 24 37.69 2.90 24.59
N ALA A 25 38.89 2.59 24.09
CA ALA A 25 39.25 2.81 22.68
C ALA A 25 38.48 1.87 21.74
N GLU A 26 38.31 0.60 22.12
CA GLU A 26 37.49 -0.36 21.37
C GLU A 26 36.02 0.06 21.34
N GLN A 27 35.45 0.48 22.49
CA GLN A 27 34.09 1.02 22.56
C GLN A 27 33.90 2.28 21.72
N ALA A 28 34.89 3.17 21.67
CA ALA A 28 34.84 4.37 20.83
C ALA A 28 34.82 4.01 19.32
N ASN A 29 35.61 3.02 18.90
CA ASN A 29 35.62 2.55 17.51
C ASN A 29 34.28 1.88 17.15
N GLU A 30 33.73 1.03 18.02
CA GLU A 30 32.40 0.44 17.80
C GLU A 30 31.30 1.49 17.71
N LEU A 31 31.39 2.56 18.50
CA LEU A 31 30.44 3.67 18.46
C LEU A 31 30.50 4.40 17.11
N GLU A 32 31.69 4.65 16.58
CA GLU A 32 31.86 5.29 15.27
C GLU A 32 31.34 4.40 14.12
N GLU A 33 31.59 3.09 14.16
CA GLU A 33 31.01 2.16 13.18
C GLU A 33 29.47 2.14 13.24
N ARG A 34 28.89 2.17 14.45
CA ARG A 34 27.44 2.24 14.64
C ARG A 34 26.86 3.55 14.09
N LYS A 35 27.53 4.69 14.31
CA LYS A 35 27.11 5.99 13.74
C LYS A 35 27.13 5.97 12.22
N ALA A 36 28.15 5.39 11.61
CA ALA A 36 28.24 5.26 10.15
C ALA A 36 27.05 4.45 9.58
N LYS A 37 26.71 3.32 10.20
CA LYS A 37 25.54 2.52 9.81
C LYS A 37 24.21 3.27 10.00
N ILE A 38 24.07 4.03 11.07
CA ILE A 38 22.87 4.86 11.29
C ILE A 38 22.72 5.88 10.17
N SER A 39 23.80 6.56 9.79
CA SER A 39 23.77 7.53 8.69
C SER A 39 23.40 6.89 7.35
N GLU A 40 23.89 5.68 7.07
CA GLU A 40 23.51 4.90 5.89
C GLU A 40 22.01 4.54 5.91
N TYR A 41 21.49 4.10 7.06
CA TYR A 41 20.07 3.79 7.22
C TYR A 41 19.18 5.03 7.10
N GLU A 42 19.62 6.19 7.59
CA GLU A 42 18.90 7.46 7.40
C GLU A 42 18.82 7.85 5.92
N ALA A 43 19.92 7.70 5.17
CA ALA A 43 19.93 7.96 3.74
C ALA A 43 19.01 6.99 2.97
N TRP A 44 19.04 5.71 3.33
CA TRP A 44 18.17 4.70 2.76
C TRP A 44 16.68 4.98 3.05
N LEU A 45 16.36 5.35 4.29
CA LEU A 45 15.01 5.74 4.70
C LEU A 45 14.50 6.97 3.92
N ALA A 46 15.36 7.97 3.71
CA ALA A 46 15.03 9.12 2.89
C ALA A 46 14.74 8.73 1.44
N GLY A 47 15.53 7.83 0.86
CA GLY A 47 15.31 7.28 -0.48
C GLY A 47 14.00 6.50 -0.60
N LEU A 48 13.69 5.66 0.38
CA LEU A 48 12.42 4.93 0.45
C LEU A 48 11.23 5.88 0.54
N LYS A 49 11.30 6.88 1.42
CA LYS A 49 10.23 7.89 1.56
C LYS A 49 9.97 8.63 0.25
N GLN A 50 11.03 8.98 -0.48
CA GLN A 50 10.89 9.60 -1.80
C GLN A 50 10.22 8.66 -2.80
N LEU A 51 10.65 7.39 -2.85
CA LEU A 51 10.05 6.39 -3.74
C LEU A 51 8.57 6.18 -3.45
N THR A 52 8.17 6.14 -2.18
CA THR A 52 6.76 6.04 -1.78
C THR A 52 5.95 7.26 -2.22
N ASN A 53 6.50 8.47 -2.07
CA ASN A 53 5.82 9.68 -2.53
C ASN A 53 5.66 9.70 -4.06
N ASP A 54 6.68 9.28 -4.80
CA ASP A 54 6.65 9.18 -6.25
C ASP A 54 5.57 8.17 -6.69
N ALA A 55 5.58 6.97 -6.10
CA ALA A 55 4.59 5.92 -6.39
C ALA A 55 3.15 6.35 -6.09
N ASN A 56 2.91 7.01 -4.95
CA ASN A 56 1.59 7.51 -4.59
C ASN A 56 1.10 8.58 -5.59
N SER A 57 1.99 9.45 -6.06
CA SER A 57 1.66 10.43 -7.10
C SER A 57 1.26 9.74 -8.40
N GLU A 58 2.01 8.73 -8.84
CA GLU A 58 1.73 7.98 -10.06
C GLU A 58 0.40 7.19 -9.98
N ILE A 59 0.13 6.55 -8.84
CA ILE A 59 -1.14 5.85 -8.58
C ILE A 59 -2.33 6.82 -8.69
N GLY A 60 -2.19 8.05 -8.16
CA GLY A 60 -3.21 9.09 -8.30
C GLY A 60 -3.49 9.45 -9.76
N SER A 61 -2.45 9.60 -10.56
CA SER A 61 -2.57 9.88 -12.00
C SER A 61 -3.23 8.74 -12.76
N ILE A 62 -2.85 7.49 -12.46
CA ILE A 62 -3.45 6.28 -13.04
C ILE A 62 -4.93 6.19 -12.68
N LYS A 63 -5.29 6.44 -11.41
CA LYS A 63 -6.68 6.47 -10.97
C LYS A 63 -7.49 7.50 -11.76
N GLY A 64 -6.97 8.72 -11.90
CA GLY A 64 -7.64 9.77 -12.70
C GLY A 64 -7.90 9.34 -14.14
N LEU A 65 -6.93 8.67 -14.77
CA LEU A 65 -7.09 8.13 -16.14
C LEU A 65 -8.13 7.02 -16.22
N VAL A 66 -8.16 6.11 -15.24
CA VAL A 66 -9.14 5.02 -15.17
C VAL A 66 -10.55 5.56 -14.94
N ASP A 67 -10.71 6.56 -14.07
CA ASP A 67 -11.99 7.22 -13.83
C ASP A 67 -12.49 7.94 -15.10
N ALA A 68 -11.59 8.65 -15.79
CA ALA A 68 -11.91 9.30 -17.06
C ALA A 68 -12.35 8.29 -18.12
N LEU A 69 -11.62 7.18 -18.26
CA LEU A 69 -11.97 6.10 -19.19
C LEU A 69 -13.33 5.49 -18.85
N SER A 70 -13.58 5.20 -17.58
CA SER A 70 -14.83 4.61 -17.10
C SER A 70 -16.04 5.53 -17.36
N ASN A 71 -15.82 6.84 -17.22
CA ASN A 71 -16.85 7.87 -17.45
C ASN A 71 -16.87 8.40 -18.89
N LYS A 72 -16.09 7.81 -19.81
CA LYS A 72 -15.99 8.23 -21.23
C LYS A 72 -15.59 9.69 -21.41
N VAL A 73 -14.81 10.23 -20.48
CA VAL A 73 -14.25 11.58 -20.52
C VAL A 73 -12.98 11.56 -21.39
N SER A 74 -12.89 12.47 -22.36
CA SER A 74 -11.75 12.55 -23.28
C SER A 74 -10.77 13.65 -22.89
N VAL A 75 -9.51 13.52 -23.32
CA VAL A 75 -8.52 14.61 -23.19
C VAL A 75 -8.85 15.68 -24.23
N VAL A 76 -8.92 16.96 -23.80
CA VAL A 76 -9.19 18.10 -24.70
C VAL A 76 -7.95 18.95 -24.96
N SER A 77 -7.00 18.98 -24.03
CA SER A 77 -5.70 19.63 -24.22
C SER A 77 -4.67 19.10 -23.23
N TYR A 78 -3.40 19.35 -23.50
CA TYR A 78 -2.31 19.09 -22.57
C TYR A 78 -1.32 20.27 -22.58
N ARG A 79 -0.58 20.42 -21.49
CA ARG A 79 0.56 21.36 -21.40
C ARG A 79 1.72 20.72 -20.65
N GLU A 80 2.94 20.97 -21.10
CA GLU A 80 4.13 20.56 -20.36
C GLU A 80 4.24 21.35 -19.04
N LEU A 81 4.67 20.68 -17.98
CA LEU A 81 4.93 21.33 -16.69
C LEU A 81 6.14 22.26 -16.80
N THR A 82 6.13 23.36 -16.06
CA THR A 82 7.21 24.37 -16.08
C THR A 82 8.59 23.82 -15.73
N ASP A 83 8.64 22.75 -14.94
CA ASP A 83 9.87 22.06 -14.53
C ASP A 83 10.27 20.92 -15.48
N LYS A 84 9.52 20.70 -16.57
CA LYS A 84 9.68 19.60 -17.53
C LYS A 84 9.59 18.21 -16.90
N SER A 85 9.03 18.10 -15.70
CA SER A 85 8.86 16.81 -15.02
C SER A 85 7.71 15.98 -15.60
N GLY A 86 6.95 16.51 -16.56
CA GLY A 86 5.84 15.82 -17.20
C GLY A 86 4.81 16.76 -17.82
N TYR A 87 3.55 16.35 -17.84
CA TYR A 87 2.43 17.03 -18.50
C TYR A 87 1.21 17.17 -17.60
N GLU A 88 0.47 18.28 -17.72
CA GLU A 88 -0.90 18.42 -17.22
C GLU A 88 -1.89 18.19 -18.36
N LEU A 89 -2.72 17.17 -18.23
CA LEU A 89 -3.85 16.91 -19.11
C LEU A 89 -5.08 17.66 -18.62
N THR A 90 -5.81 18.30 -19.53
CA THR A 90 -7.15 18.85 -19.28
C THR A 90 -8.17 17.97 -19.98
N MET A 91 -9.18 17.56 -19.23
CA MET A 91 -10.21 16.61 -19.63
C MET A 91 -11.49 17.32 -20.10
N SER A 92 -12.35 16.63 -20.83
CA SER A 92 -13.58 17.18 -21.43
C SER A 92 -14.62 17.63 -20.40
N ASP A 93 -14.54 17.12 -19.18
CA ASP A 93 -15.36 17.52 -18.02
C ASP A 93 -14.72 18.67 -17.21
N GLY A 94 -13.57 19.18 -17.65
CA GLY A 94 -12.81 20.23 -16.98
C GLY A 94 -11.86 19.75 -15.88
N SER A 95 -11.84 18.45 -15.57
CA SER A 95 -10.88 17.87 -14.62
C SER A 95 -9.46 17.90 -15.18
N LYS A 96 -8.46 17.77 -14.29
CA LYS A 96 -7.04 17.83 -14.63
C LYS A 96 -6.28 16.65 -14.06
N ILE A 97 -5.39 16.08 -14.85
CA ILE A 97 -4.54 14.94 -14.46
C ILE A 97 -3.08 15.32 -14.72
N ILE A 98 -2.22 15.14 -13.73
CA ILE A 98 -0.78 15.36 -13.86
C ILE A 98 -0.11 14.03 -14.20
N LEU A 99 0.58 13.95 -15.32
CA LEU A 99 1.42 12.81 -15.70
C LEU A 99 2.88 13.21 -15.53
N LYS A 100 3.62 12.49 -14.68
CA LYS A 100 5.07 12.71 -14.51
C LYS A 100 5.86 11.73 -15.37
N ASN A 101 7.03 12.17 -15.83
CA ASN A 101 8.01 11.33 -16.49
C ASN A 101 8.60 10.35 -15.47
N GLY A 102 8.91 9.12 -15.93
CA GLY A 102 9.71 8.20 -15.13
C GLY A 102 11.14 8.72 -14.94
N LYS A 103 11.83 8.26 -13.91
CA LYS A 103 13.29 8.48 -13.80
C LYS A 103 13.98 7.67 -14.89
N ASP A 104 14.87 8.31 -15.64
CA ASP A 104 15.69 7.61 -16.61
C ASP A 104 16.47 6.49 -15.91
N GLY A 105 16.49 5.30 -16.53
CA GLY A 105 17.36 4.22 -16.07
C GLY A 105 18.82 4.65 -16.19
N ALA A 106 19.71 4.05 -15.40
CA ALA A 106 21.13 4.26 -15.62
C ALA A 106 21.50 3.81 -17.05
N ASP A 107 22.09 4.71 -17.83
CA ASP A 107 22.53 4.40 -19.19
C ASP A 107 23.42 3.15 -19.17
N GLY A 108 23.08 2.18 -20.02
CA GLY A 108 24.01 1.11 -20.35
C GLY A 108 25.27 1.73 -20.96
N LYS A 109 26.43 1.09 -20.82
CA LYS A 109 27.58 1.49 -21.63
C LYS A 109 27.25 1.25 -23.09
N ASP A 110 27.12 2.31 -23.87
CA ASP A 110 26.81 2.22 -25.29
C ASP A 110 27.81 1.31 -26.02
N GLY A 111 27.28 0.39 -26.82
CA GLY A 111 28.05 -0.11 -27.94
C GLY A 111 28.32 1.06 -28.90
N LYS A 112 29.44 1.05 -29.64
CA LYS A 112 29.64 2.06 -30.68
C LYS A 112 28.47 2.01 -31.66
N ASP A 113 27.76 3.12 -31.79
CA ASP A 113 26.63 3.25 -32.72
C ASP A 113 27.04 2.91 -34.15
N GLY A 114 26.18 2.17 -34.83
CA GLY A 114 26.19 2.15 -36.29
C GLY A 114 25.70 3.49 -36.82
N ALA A 115 26.17 3.90 -38.00
CA ALA A 115 25.67 5.13 -38.62
C ALA A 115 24.14 5.04 -38.86
N ASP A 116 23.42 6.11 -38.50
CA ASP A 116 21.97 6.19 -38.62
C ASP A 116 21.49 5.95 -40.06
N GLY A 117 20.42 5.17 -40.20
CA GLY A 117 19.65 5.11 -41.43
C GLY A 117 18.91 6.44 -41.64
N LYS A 118 18.77 6.88 -42.89
CA LYS A 118 17.95 8.07 -43.19
C LYS A 118 16.49 7.78 -42.88
N ASP A 119 15.83 8.73 -42.22
CA ASP A 119 14.40 8.69 -41.93
C ASP A 119 13.55 8.45 -43.20
N GLY A 120 12.48 7.68 -43.04
CA GLY A 120 11.42 7.62 -44.04
C GLY A 120 10.68 8.96 -44.10
N LYS A 121 10.24 9.38 -45.29
CA LYS A 121 9.42 10.61 -45.41
C LYS A 121 8.08 10.43 -44.68
N ASP A 122 7.65 11.48 -43.98
CA ASP A 122 6.38 11.54 -43.26
C ASP A 122 5.17 11.22 -44.15
N GLY A 123 4.10 10.71 -43.52
CA GLY A 123 2.81 10.50 -44.16
C GLY A 123 2.22 11.81 -44.66
N VAL A 124 1.70 11.82 -45.90
CA VAL A 124 1.07 13.01 -46.48
C VAL A 124 -0.35 13.14 -45.94
N VAL A 125 -0.59 14.16 -45.11
CA VAL A 125 -1.95 14.59 -44.76
C VAL A 125 -2.47 15.44 -45.91
N PRO A 126 -3.58 15.07 -46.58
CA PRO A 126 -4.15 15.90 -47.63
C PRO A 126 -4.73 17.19 -47.04
N ASP A 127 -4.45 18.33 -47.67
CA ASP A 127 -5.07 19.61 -47.35
C ASP A 127 -6.47 19.67 -47.97
N ILE A 128 -7.52 19.65 -47.14
CA ILE A 128 -8.92 19.72 -47.59
C ILE A 128 -9.43 21.13 -47.36
N SER A 129 -9.89 21.78 -48.42
CA SER A 129 -10.35 23.17 -48.39
C SER A 129 -11.51 23.40 -49.36
N VAL A 130 -11.93 24.66 -49.52
CA VAL A 130 -12.89 25.11 -50.53
C VAL A 130 -12.27 26.22 -51.38
N LYS A 131 -12.60 26.24 -52.67
CA LYS A 131 -12.11 27.24 -53.62
C LYS A 131 -13.25 27.77 -54.47
N LEU A 132 -13.28 29.09 -54.67
CA LEU A 132 -14.21 29.75 -55.58
C LEU A 132 -13.80 29.44 -57.03
N HIS A 133 -14.75 28.94 -57.80
CA HIS A 133 -14.59 28.71 -59.23
C HIS A 133 -15.15 29.90 -60.03
N ASP A 134 -14.78 29.99 -61.31
CA ASP A 134 -15.11 31.12 -62.19
C ASP A 134 -16.62 31.31 -62.44
N ASP A 135 -17.44 30.31 -62.10
CA ASP A 135 -18.90 30.37 -62.12
C ASP A 135 -19.52 30.99 -60.86
N GLY A 136 -18.68 31.48 -59.94
CA GLY A 136 -19.10 32.11 -58.69
C GLY A 136 -19.48 31.11 -57.60
N LEU A 137 -19.21 29.81 -57.77
CA LEU A 137 -19.54 28.79 -56.78
C LEU A 137 -18.32 28.25 -56.02
N LEU A 138 -18.50 27.93 -54.74
CA LEU A 138 -17.49 27.24 -53.93
C LEU A 138 -17.52 25.73 -54.19
N TYR A 139 -16.35 25.16 -54.46
CA TYR A 139 -16.13 23.73 -54.65
C TYR A 139 -15.11 23.18 -53.67
N TRP A 140 -15.27 21.93 -53.26
CA TRP A 140 -14.29 21.24 -52.42
C TRP A 140 -12.97 21.04 -53.18
N THR A 141 -11.85 21.19 -52.47
CA THR A 141 -10.50 20.95 -53.00
C THR A 141 -9.71 20.00 -52.11
N ILE A 142 -8.81 19.23 -52.73
CA ILE A 142 -7.78 18.44 -52.07
C ILE A 142 -6.40 18.87 -52.58
N ASN A 143 -5.50 19.22 -51.68
CA ASN A 143 -4.16 19.76 -51.98
C ASN A 143 -4.20 20.94 -52.97
N GLY A 144 -5.22 21.81 -52.85
CA GLY A 144 -5.42 22.98 -53.71
C GLY A 144 -6.04 22.70 -55.09
N GLU A 145 -6.33 21.44 -55.42
CA GLU A 145 -7.00 21.03 -56.67
C GLU A 145 -8.47 20.66 -56.44
N PHE A 146 -9.34 20.90 -57.43
CA PHE A 146 -10.78 20.61 -57.31
C PHE A 146 -11.07 19.11 -57.15
N LEU A 147 -11.93 18.79 -56.21
CA LEU A 147 -12.38 17.43 -55.94
C LEU A 147 -13.45 17.03 -56.96
N LEU A 148 -13.24 15.90 -57.64
CA LEU A 148 -14.13 15.39 -58.69
C LEU A 148 -14.94 14.18 -58.23
N ASP A 149 -16.18 14.06 -58.70
CA ASP A 149 -16.99 12.85 -58.58
C ASP A 149 -16.58 11.78 -59.62
N ALA A 150 -17.23 10.61 -59.57
CA ALA A 150 -16.97 9.50 -60.49
C ALA A 150 -17.18 9.85 -61.98
N ASP A 151 -18.02 10.83 -62.26
CA ASP A 151 -18.35 11.30 -63.62
C ASP A 151 -17.42 12.45 -64.07
N GLY A 152 -16.51 12.89 -63.19
CA GLY A 152 -15.55 13.96 -63.46
C GLY A 152 -16.08 15.37 -63.18
N ASN A 153 -17.23 15.51 -62.51
CA ASN A 153 -17.78 16.82 -62.16
C ASN A 153 -17.21 17.30 -60.81
N MET A 154 -17.04 18.61 -60.67
CA MET A 154 -16.62 19.22 -59.40
C MET A 154 -17.70 19.11 -58.33
N ILE A 155 -17.30 18.85 -57.08
CA ILE A 155 -18.24 18.66 -55.96
C ILE A 155 -18.56 20.01 -55.27
N PRO A 156 -19.81 20.50 -55.35
CA PRO A 156 -20.15 21.83 -54.81
C PRO A 156 -20.17 21.81 -53.28
N ALA A 157 -19.48 22.80 -52.69
CA ALA A 157 -19.43 23.02 -51.24
C ALA A 157 -20.57 23.92 -50.74
N GLN A 158 -21.35 24.52 -51.65
CA GLN A 158 -22.49 25.37 -51.34
C GLN A 158 -23.72 25.00 -52.16
N GLY A 159 -24.90 25.35 -51.64
CA GLY A 159 -26.16 25.21 -52.38
C GLY A 159 -26.28 26.25 -53.49
N LYS A 160 -27.10 25.97 -54.50
CA LYS A 160 -27.52 26.98 -55.49
C LYS A 160 -28.80 27.67 -54.98
N ASP A 161 -28.98 28.94 -55.29
CA ASP A 161 -30.25 29.63 -54.99
C ASP A 161 -31.42 29.01 -55.76
N GLY A 162 -32.60 29.02 -55.15
CA GLY A 162 -33.84 28.57 -55.76
C GLY A 162 -34.24 29.45 -56.95
N LYS A 163 -35.11 28.94 -57.84
CA LYS A 163 -35.70 29.79 -58.87
C LYS A 163 -36.68 30.77 -58.21
N GLU A 164 -36.62 32.05 -58.59
CA GLU A 164 -37.59 33.05 -58.15
C GLU A 164 -39.04 32.57 -58.42
N GLY A 165 -39.94 32.87 -57.49
CA GLY A 165 -41.37 32.59 -57.64
C GLY A 165 -41.95 33.35 -58.84
N LYS A 166 -43.04 32.85 -59.42
CA LYS A 166 -43.76 33.60 -60.46
C LYS A 166 -44.53 34.74 -59.80
N ASP A 167 -44.58 35.90 -60.45
CA ASP A 167 -45.38 37.03 -60.01
C ASP A 167 -46.85 36.65 -59.77
N GLY A 168 -47.47 37.26 -58.76
CA GLY A 168 -48.91 37.14 -58.51
C GLY A 168 -49.74 37.67 -59.67
N LYS A 169 -50.98 37.20 -59.81
CA LYS A 169 -51.91 37.82 -60.77
C LYS A 169 -52.39 39.16 -60.23
N ASP A 170 -52.48 40.16 -61.10
CA ASP A 170 -53.03 41.49 -60.76
C ASP A 170 -54.43 41.39 -60.12
N GLY A 171 -54.71 42.31 -59.19
CA GLY A 171 -56.03 42.45 -58.57
C GLY A 171 -57.08 42.91 -59.59
N ALA A 172 -58.36 42.63 -59.31
CA ALA A 172 -59.45 43.14 -60.14
C ALA A 172 -59.63 44.66 -59.92
N ASP A 173 -59.85 45.41 -61.00
CA ASP A 173 -60.06 46.86 -60.97
C ASP A 173 -61.21 47.26 -60.03
N GLY A 174 -61.04 48.38 -59.32
CA GLY A 174 -62.09 48.97 -58.48
C GLY A 174 -63.27 49.49 -59.31
N THR A 175 -64.47 49.54 -58.72
CA THR A 175 -65.64 50.13 -59.38
C THR A 175 -65.46 51.66 -59.54
N PRO A 176 -65.84 52.26 -60.70
CA PRO A 176 -65.76 53.71 -60.89
C PRO A 176 -66.58 54.49 -59.86
N GLY A 177 -66.03 55.60 -59.35
CA GLY A 177 -66.73 56.51 -58.44
C GLY A 177 -67.80 57.34 -59.14
N ALA A 178 -68.83 57.79 -58.40
CA ALA A 178 -69.82 58.74 -58.90
C ALA A 178 -69.18 60.15 -59.05
N ASP A 179 -69.60 60.91 -60.07
CA ASP A 179 -69.03 62.20 -60.47
C ASP A 179 -68.67 63.11 -59.27
N GLY A 180 -67.36 63.34 -59.09
CA GLY A 180 -66.81 64.24 -58.08
C GLY A 180 -66.14 63.59 -56.87
N LYS A 181 -66.04 62.25 -56.78
CA LYS A 181 -65.17 61.55 -55.82
C LYS A 181 -64.45 60.37 -56.49
N ASP A 182 -63.15 60.24 -56.24
CA ASP A 182 -62.33 59.11 -56.73
C ASP A 182 -62.91 57.77 -56.26
N GLY A 183 -62.86 56.75 -57.13
CA GLY A 183 -63.26 55.38 -56.80
C GLY A 183 -62.33 54.78 -55.74
N LYS A 184 -62.81 53.80 -54.97
CA LYS A 184 -61.93 53.04 -54.06
C LYS A 184 -61.02 52.13 -54.88
N ASP A 185 -59.73 52.11 -54.54
CA ASP A 185 -58.74 51.19 -55.12
C ASP A 185 -59.22 49.73 -55.04
N GLY A 186 -58.90 48.95 -56.08
CA GLY A 186 -59.14 47.51 -56.10
C GLY A 186 -58.36 46.79 -55.00
N ALA A 187 -58.81 45.61 -54.58
CA ALA A 187 -58.06 44.80 -53.64
C ALA A 187 -56.78 44.25 -54.31
N ASP A 188 -55.66 44.26 -53.58
CA ASP A 188 -54.38 43.70 -54.06
C ASP A 188 -54.54 42.25 -54.52
N GLY A 189 -53.83 41.88 -55.58
CA GLY A 189 -53.76 40.50 -56.07
C GLY A 189 -53.16 39.54 -55.03
N ALA A 190 -53.55 38.26 -55.09
CA ALA A 190 -52.96 37.24 -54.23
C ALA A 190 -51.47 37.05 -54.57
N SER A 191 -50.60 36.99 -53.55
CA SER A 191 -49.17 36.73 -53.72
C SER A 191 -48.92 35.45 -54.51
N GLY A 192 -47.91 35.47 -55.39
CA GLY A 192 -47.48 34.29 -56.13
C GLY A 192 -46.97 33.19 -55.19
N PRO A 193 -46.97 31.91 -55.63
CA PRO A 193 -46.38 30.84 -54.85
C PRO A 193 -44.87 31.04 -54.70
N ASP A 194 -44.34 30.71 -53.52
CA ASP A 194 -42.91 30.75 -53.21
C ASP A 194 -42.10 29.94 -54.23
N GLY A 195 -40.87 30.40 -54.49
CA GLY A 195 -39.90 29.67 -55.30
C GLY A 195 -39.55 28.31 -54.65
N VAL A 196 -39.16 27.33 -55.48
CA VAL A 196 -38.63 26.06 -54.97
C VAL A 196 -37.22 26.25 -54.44
N ASP A 197 -36.97 25.80 -53.22
CA ASP A 197 -35.64 25.78 -52.60
C ASP A 197 -34.60 25.12 -53.53
N GLY A 198 -33.42 25.70 -53.55
CA GLY A 198 -32.30 25.14 -54.29
C GLY A 198 -31.73 23.88 -53.62
N LYS A 199 -30.93 23.11 -54.38
CA LYS A 199 -30.31 21.89 -53.84
C LYS A 199 -29.20 22.24 -52.84
N ASN A 200 -29.19 21.57 -51.69
CA ASN A 200 -28.13 21.68 -50.68
C ASN A 200 -26.75 21.30 -51.23
N GLY A 201 -25.69 21.89 -50.68
CA GLY A 201 -24.32 21.45 -50.90
C GLY A 201 -24.07 20.04 -50.35
N ILE A 202 -23.04 19.37 -50.85
CA ILE A 202 -22.68 18.01 -50.43
C ILE A 202 -21.42 18.08 -49.57
N THR A 203 -21.43 17.49 -48.37
CA THR A 203 -20.23 17.32 -47.54
C THR A 203 -19.65 15.92 -47.73
N PRO A 204 -18.46 15.76 -48.34
CA PRO A 204 -17.84 14.45 -48.54
C PRO A 204 -17.34 13.83 -47.22
N ILE A 205 -17.46 12.51 -47.10
CA ILE A 205 -16.79 11.73 -46.03
C ILE A 205 -15.53 11.09 -46.63
N LEU A 206 -14.38 11.19 -45.95
CA LEU A 206 -13.11 10.65 -46.43
C LEU A 206 -12.61 9.49 -45.55
N ARG A 207 -11.95 8.51 -46.16
CA ARG A 207 -11.17 7.47 -45.45
C ARG A 207 -10.02 6.93 -46.30
N VAL A 208 -9.16 6.13 -45.68
CA VAL A 208 -8.10 5.37 -46.35
C VAL A 208 -8.51 3.91 -46.47
N ASN A 209 -8.38 3.33 -47.66
CA ASN A 209 -8.69 1.91 -47.88
C ASN A 209 -7.48 1.00 -47.66
N ARG A 210 -7.70 -0.32 -47.77
CA ARG A 210 -6.67 -1.35 -47.56
C ARG A 210 -5.50 -1.26 -48.55
N SER A 211 -5.69 -0.60 -49.69
CA SER A 211 -4.65 -0.36 -50.70
C SER A 211 -3.92 0.97 -50.46
N LEU A 212 -4.12 1.62 -49.31
CA LEU A 212 -3.51 2.90 -48.93
C LEU A 212 -3.87 4.05 -49.88
N LEU A 213 -5.08 4.00 -50.44
CA LEU A 213 -5.64 5.08 -51.27
C LEU A 213 -6.73 5.81 -50.50
N TRP A 214 -6.81 7.13 -50.72
CA TRP A 214 -7.94 7.92 -50.26
C TRP A 214 -9.19 7.58 -51.06
N GLU A 215 -10.31 7.41 -50.36
CA GLU A 215 -11.64 7.29 -50.96
C GLU A 215 -12.64 8.19 -50.25
N MET A 216 -13.62 8.66 -51.01
CA MET A 216 -14.68 9.56 -50.54
C MET A 216 -16.06 8.94 -50.71
N SER A 217 -17.02 9.42 -49.92
CA SER A 217 -18.44 9.14 -50.07
C SER A 217 -19.24 10.43 -50.13
N LEU A 218 -20.19 10.51 -51.07
CA LEU A 218 -21.10 11.64 -51.28
C LEU A 218 -22.53 11.36 -50.83
N ASP A 219 -22.83 10.13 -50.41
CA ASP A 219 -24.16 9.64 -50.06
C ASP A 219 -24.29 9.23 -48.58
N GLY A 220 -23.43 9.80 -47.73
CA GLY A 220 -23.41 9.53 -46.29
C GLY A 220 -22.77 8.19 -45.92
N GLY A 221 -21.84 7.68 -46.73
CA GLY A 221 -21.04 6.49 -46.45
C GLY A 221 -21.56 5.19 -47.08
N LYS A 222 -22.60 5.25 -47.93
CA LYS A 222 -23.21 4.06 -48.55
C LYS A 222 -22.39 3.56 -49.73
N THR A 223 -21.87 4.47 -50.55
CA THR A 223 -20.94 4.16 -51.64
C THR A 223 -19.63 4.94 -51.48
N TRP A 224 -18.54 4.32 -51.94
CA TRP A 224 -17.18 4.86 -51.82
C TRP A 224 -16.52 4.88 -53.20
N GLN A 225 -15.93 6.02 -53.53
CA GLN A 225 -15.19 6.23 -54.78
C GLN A 225 -13.77 6.70 -54.48
N LEU A 226 -12.79 6.27 -55.27
CA LEU A 226 -11.40 6.68 -55.07
C LEU A 226 -11.25 8.19 -55.31
N VAL A 227 -10.51 8.86 -54.43
CA VAL A 227 -10.19 10.28 -54.58
C VAL A 227 -9.17 10.44 -55.71
N ARG A 228 -9.45 11.40 -56.58
CA ARG A 228 -8.62 11.72 -57.74
C ARG A 228 -8.23 13.19 -57.73
N ASP A 229 -7.03 13.47 -58.23
CA ASP A 229 -6.56 14.84 -58.49
C ASP A 229 -7.17 15.38 -59.81
N SER A 230 -6.92 16.65 -60.13
CA SER A 230 -7.43 17.29 -61.36
C SER A 230 -6.85 16.68 -62.66
N LYS A 231 -5.81 15.86 -62.55
CA LYS A 231 -5.16 15.13 -63.63
C LYS A 231 -5.61 13.67 -63.69
N ASN A 232 -6.66 13.32 -62.93
CA ASN A 232 -7.25 11.98 -62.86
C ASN A 232 -6.32 10.91 -62.25
N HIS A 233 -5.30 11.29 -61.48
CA HIS A 233 -4.46 10.36 -60.73
C HIS A 233 -5.05 10.02 -59.37
N LEU A 234 -4.80 8.80 -58.90
CA LEU A 234 -5.22 8.35 -57.58
C LEU A 234 -4.37 8.98 -56.47
N VAL A 235 -5.02 9.43 -55.41
CA VAL A 235 -4.33 10.04 -54.26
C VAL A 235 -3.91 8.96 -53.25
N ASN A 236 -2.60 8.73 -53.13
CA ASN A 236 -2.01 7.80 -52.15
C ASN A 236 -2.00 8.40 -50.73
N ALA A 237 -2.23 7.56 -49.73
CA ALA A 237 -2.14 7.89 -48.31
C ALA A 237 -0.74 7.64 -47.70
N GLN A 238 0.17 7.01 -48.46
CA GLN A 238 1.56 6.76 -48.04
C GLN A 238 2.57 7.29 -49.07
N GLY A 239 3.65 7.91 -48.60
CA GLY A 239 4.78 8.32 -49.43
C GLY A 239 5.60 7.13 -49.96
N PRO A 240 6.49 7.33 -50.95
CA PRO A 240 7.35 6.26 -51.45
C PRO A 240 8.23 5.70 -50.33
N ARG A 241 8.32 4.36 -50.23
CA ARG A 241 9.23 3.66 -49.31
C ARG A 241 10.67 4.11 -49.57
N GLY A 242 11.38 4.55 -48.52
CA GLY A 242 12.79 4.94 -48.61
C GLY A 242 13.65 3.78 -49.15
N SER A 243 14.68 4.09 -49.92
CA SER A 243 15.65 3.10 -50.39
C SER A 243 16.31 2.41 -49.20
N GLN A 244 16.34 1.08 -49.19
CA GLN A 244 17.05 0.30 -48.18
C GLN A 244 18.54 0.70 -48.17
N GLY A 245 19.07 1.07 -47.00
CA GLY A 245 20.49 1.36 -46.83
C GLY A 245 21.36 0.13 -47.10
N PRO A 246 22.61 0.30 -47.54
CA PRO A 246 23.52 -0.83 -47.74
C PRO A 246 23.69 -1.62 -46.44
N ALA A 247 23.78 -2.95 -46.54
CA ALA A 247 23.96 -3.83 -45.39
C ALA A 247 25.29 -3.54 -44.67
N GLY A 248 25.24 -3.29 -43.36
CA GLY A 248 26.42 -3.19 -42.52
C GLY A 248 27.18 -4.53 -42.47
N GLN A 249 28.50 -4.49 -42.51
CA GLN A 249 29.33 -5.69 -42.37
C GLN A 249 29.12 -6.33 -40.98
N SER A 250 28.95 -7.65 -40.97
CA SER A 250 28.66 -8.44 -39.76
C SER A 250 29.82 -8.38 -38.75
N GLY A 251 29.52 -7.91 -37.54
CA GLY A 251 30.28 -8.25 -36.34
C GLY A 251 29.97 -9.70 -35.92
N VAL A 252 30.96 -10.42 -35.40
CA VAL A 252 30.80 -11.81 -34.93
C VAL A 252 29.78 -11.90 -33.79
N VAL A 253 28.87 -12.87 -33.92
CA VAL A 253 27.71 -13.14 -33.06
C VAL A 253 28.14 -13.73 -31.71
N GLY A 254 27.59 -13.19 -30.61
CA GLY A 254 27.34 -13.97 -29.40
C GLY A 254 25.94 -14.57 -29.49
N GLU A 255 25.79 -15.88 -29.28
CA GLU A 255 24.53 -16.59 -29.51
C GLU A 255 23.41 -16.11 -28.58
N GLN A 256 22.39 -15.45 -29.15
CA GLN A 256 21.07 -15.28 -28.54
C GLN A 256 20.12 -16.30 -29.17
N GLY A 257 19.43 -17.08 -28.33
CA GLY A 257 18.62 -18.24 -28.73
C GLY A 257 17.48 -17.94 -29.72
N PRO A 258 16.95 -18.97 -30.41
CA PRO A 258 15.98 -18.79 -31.48
C PRO A 258 14.69 -18.09 -30.98
N VAL A 259 14.32 -17.02 -31.68
CA VAL A 259 13.04 -16.32 -31.56
C VAL A 259 11.91 -17.29 -31.96
N GLY A 260 10.96 -17.53 -31.05
CA GLY A 260 9.77 -18.33 -31.32
C GLY A 260 8.86 -17.69 -32.38
N PRO A 261 8.04 -18.48 -33.10
CA PRO A 261 7.13 -17.95 -34.12
C PRO A 261 6.17 -16.92 -33.53
N LYS A 262 5.89 -15.88 -34.32
CA LYS A 262 4.91 -14.81 -34.03
C LYS A 262 3.56 -15.44 -33.66
N GLY A 263 3.11 -15.20 -32.43
CA GLY A 263 1.80 -15.66 -31.95
C GLY A 263 0.66 -15.05 -32.77
N ASP A 264 -0.38 -15.83 -33.00
CA ASP A 264 -1.63 -15.35 -33.59
C ASP A 264 -2.21 -14.18 -32.77
N LYS A 265 -2.98 -13.31 -33.45
CA LYS A 265 -3.74 -12.23 -32.82
C LYS A 265 -4.55 -12.82 -31.67
N GLY A 266 -4.24 -12.42 -30.43
CA GLY A 266 -4.97 -12.85 -29.25
C GLY A 266 -6.47 -12.62 -29.44
N GLU A 267 -7.27 -13.62 -29.09
CA GLU A 267 -8.71 -13.44 -28.95
C GLU A 267 -8.97 -12.25 -28.01
N THR A 268 -10.04 -11.51 -28.25
CA THR A 268 -10.53 -10.49 -27.32
C THR A 268 -10.54 -11.11 -25.93
N GLY A 269 -9.75 -10.55 -25.00
CA GLY A 269 -9.69 -11.07 -23.65
C GLY A 269 -11.11 -11.16 -23.12
N ASN A 270 -11.53 -12.36 -22.70
CA ASN A 270 -12.68 -12.47 -21.83
C ASN A 270 -12.45 -11.48 -20.68
N ASP A 271 -13.47 -10.68 -20.36
CA ASP A 271 -13.47 -9.80 -19.19
C ASP A 271 -13.00 -10.65 -18.00
N GLY A 272 -11.72 -10.46 -17.66
CA GLY A 272 -11.09 -11.18 -16.59
C GLY A 272 -11.80 -10.75 -15.34
N ASP A 273 -12.46 -11.72 -14.70
CA ASP A 273 -12.88 -11.68 -13.30
C ASP A 273 -12.03 -10.66 -12.56
N LEU A 274 -12.62 -9.50 -12.27
CA LEU A 274 -11.97 -8.39 -11.58
C LEU A 274 -11.71 -8.86 -10.17
N GLN A 275 -10.70 -9.71 -10.00
CA GLN A 275 -10.05 -9.98 -8.73
C GLN A 275 -9.25 -8.77 -8.29
N LEU A 276 -9.59 -7.57 -8.78
CA LEU A 276 -9.14 -6.27 -8.33
C LEU A 276 -10.36 -5.50 -7.81
N SER A 277 -10.45 -5.28 -6.51
CA SER A 277 -11.39 -4.31 -5.93
C SER A 277 -10.63 -3.25 -5.15
N ILE A 278 -11.08 -2.00 -5.20
CA ILE A 278 -10.51 -0.89 -4.44
C ILE A 278 -11.64 -0.25 -3.66
N THR A 279 -11.57 -0.35 -2.33
CA THR A 279 -12.52 0.24 -1.40
C THR A 279 -11.83 1.36 -0.65
N GLU A 280 -12.34 2.58 -0.79
CA GLU A 280 -11.89 3.73 -0.03
C GLU A 280 -12.72 3.85 1.26
N THR A 281 -12.05 3.89 2.40
CA THR A 281 -12.65 4.23 3.70
C THR A 281 -12.21 5.62 4.14
N ASP A 282 -12.70 6.08 5.28
CA ASP A 282 -12.29 7.35 5.88
C ASP A 282 -10.78 7.38 6.23
N TYR A 283 -10.11 6.21 6.33
CA TYR A 283 -8.74 6.08 6.85
C TYR A 283 -7.78 5.29 5.96
N ALA A 284 -8.26 4.52 4.99
CA ALA A 284 -7.42 3.71 4.12
C ALA A 284 -7.99 3.51 2.71
N PHE A 285 -7.13 3.06 1.81
CA PHE A 285 -7.50 2.40 0.57
C PHE A 285 -7.26 0.89 0.73
N ILE A 286 -8.31 0.10 0.59
CA ILE A 286 -8.27 -1.36 0.65
C ILE A 286 -8.29 -1.87 -0.79
N ILE A 287 -7.22 -2.52 -1.22
CA ILE A 287 -7.07 -3.07 -2.56
C ILE A 287 -7.08 -4.60 -2.43
N PHE A 288 -8.09 -5.28 -2.95
CA PHE A 288 -8.07 -6.73 -3.09
C PHE A 288 -7.54 -7.07 -4.47
N TYR A 289 -6.38 -7.72 -4.60
CA TYR A 289 -5.81 -8.15 -5.88
C TYR A 289 -5.42 -9.63 -5.85
N LYS A 290 -6.02 -10.45 -6.72
CA LYS A 290 -5.71 -11.90 -6.88
C LYS A 290 -5.75 -12.69 -5.56
N GLY A 291 -6.74 -12.43 -4.71
CA GLY A 291 -6.87 -13.10 -3.41
C GLY A 291 -6.05 -12.48 -2.28
N VAL A 292 -5.29 -11.42 -2.55
CA VAL A 292 -4.44 -10.73 -1.57
C VAL A 292 -4.99 -9.34 -1.28
N THR A 293 -5.13 -9.00 0.00
CA THR A 293 -5.60 -7.68 0.43
C THR A 293 -4.41 -6.77 0.77
N TYR A 294 -4.33 -5.61 0.13
CA TYR A 294 -3.38 -4.54 0.40
C TYR A 294 -4.12 -3.37 1.04
N ILE A 295 -3.55 -2.78 2.09
CA ILE A 295 -4.15 -1.65 2.80
C ILE A 295 -3.16 -0.49 2.75
N ILE A 296 -3.55 0.61 2.11
CA ILE A 296 -2.78 1.86 2.03
C ILE A 296 -3.45 2.87 2.94
N ASN A 297 -2.87 3.10 4.12
CA ASN A 297 -3.39 4.11 5.05
C ASN A 297 -3.15 5.51 4.49
N LYS A 298 -4.11 6.42 4.60
CA LYS A 298 -4.03 7.81 4.07
C LYS A 298 -3.04 8.73 4.83
N GLU A 299 -2.28 8.17 5.77
CA GLU A 299 -1.26 8.70 6.70
C GLU A 299 -1.55 9.95 7.59
N LYS A 300 -0.99 9.83 8.81
CA LYS A 300 -0.91 10.72 9.99
C LYS A 300 -2.21 11.15 10.69
N ILE A 301 -2.73 10.21 11.49
CA ILE A 301 -3.35 10.56 12.78
C ILE A 301 -2.18 10.81 13.76
N GLY A 302 -2.02 12.03 14.28
CA GLY A 302 -1.23 12.25 15.51
C GLY A 302 -1.88 11.45 16.66
N PRO A 303 -1.10 10.92 17.62
CA PRO A 303 -1.39 9.64 18.26
C PRO A 303 -2.80 9.64 18.88
N ALA A 304 -3.73 8.93 18.23
CA ALA A 304 -4.48 7.99 19.05
C ALA A 304 -3.43 6.96 19.45
N ASP A 305 -3.07 6.90 20.73
CA ASP A 305 -2.12 5.92 21.22
C ASP A 305 -2.44 4.56 20.59
N PRO A 306 -1.43 3.84 20.06
CA PRO A 306 -1.68 2.52 19.52
C PRO A 306 -2.49 1.75 20.58
N PRO A 307 -3.59 1.11 20.20
CA PRO A 307 -4.43 0.39 21.15
C PRO A 307 -3.58 -0.45 22.08
N LEU A 308 -3.77 -0.21 23.39
CA LEU A 308 -2.93 -0.77 24.44
C LEU A 308 -2.71 -2.27 24.22
N ASN A 309 -1.46 -2.69 24.14
CA ASN A 309 -1.11 -4.10 24.17
C ASN A 309 -0.84 -4.49 25.64
N PRO A 310 -1.63 -5.39 26.24
CA PRO A 310 -1.45 -5.77 27.66
C PRO A 310 -0.05 -6.28 28.00
N LEU A 311 0.67 -6.90 27.04
CA LEU A 311 2.05 -7.34 27.25
C LEU A 311 3.04 -6.19 27.47
N SER A 312 2.71 -4.98 26.99
CA SER A 312 3.56 -3.79 27.15
C SER A 312 3.61 -3.30 28.60
N LEU A 313 2.61 -3.65 29.41
CA LEU A 313 2.52 -3.29 30.83
C LEU A 313 3.54 -4.02 31.71
N VAL A 314 4.13 -5.11 31.20
CA VAL A 314 5.12 -5.89 31.95
C VAL A 314 6.51 -5.33 31.69
N THR A 315 7.33 -5.26 32.73
CA THR A 315 8.74 -4.87 32.61
C THR A 315 9.55 -5.84 31.74
N LYS A 316 10.55 -5.33 31.01
CA LYS A 316 11.40 -6.14 30.12
C LYS A 316 12.33 -7.09 30.89
N TYR A 317 12.69 -6.75 32.12
CA TYR A 317 13.68 -7.45 32.93
C TYR A 317 13.11 -7.85 34.31
N ASN A 318 13.67 -8.91 34.90
CA ASN A 318 13.41 -9.27 36.29
C ASN A 318 14.01 -8.25 37.26
N VAL A 319 13.45 -8.19 38.46
CA VAL A 319 14.09 -7.47 39.58
C VAL A 319 15.42 -8.15 39.94
N ASN A 320 16.46 -7.34 40.15
CA ASN A 320 17.80 -7.80 40.53
C ASN A 320 17.85 -8.38 41.96
N THR A 321 18.99 -8.94 42.37
CA THR A 321 19.16 -9.50 43.73
C THR A 321 18.98 -8.47 44.85
N SER A 322 19.34 -7.20 44.62
CA SER A 322 19.22 -6.13 45.62
C SER A 322 17.78 -5.66 45.84
N GLY A 323 16.87 -5.91 44.88
CA GLY A 323 15.48 -5.45 44.97
C GLY A 323 15.27 -3.97 44.61
N ASP A 324 16.32 -3.27 44.15
CA ASP A 324 16.30 -1.82 43.88
C ASP A 324 16.42 -1.48 42.39
N GLY A 325 16.51 -2.50 41.53
CA GLY A 325 16.74 -2.32 40.11
C GLY A 325 16.41 -3.58 39.31
N PHE A 326 16.81 -3.57 38.05
CA PHE A 326 16.57 -4.66 37.11
C PHE A 326 17.85 -5.39 36.74
N VAL A 327 17.72 -6.65 36.33
CA VAL A 327 18.83 -7.36 35.66
C VAL A 327 19.12 -6.73 34.29
N THR A 328 20.35 -6.90 33.80
CA THR A 328 20.82 -6.25 32.57
C THR A 328 20.50 -7.04 31.30
N ASP A 329 20.17 -8.32 31.42
CA ASP A 329 19.83 -9.20 30.31
C ASP A 329 18.45 -9.85 30.54
N SER A 330 17.60 -9.85 29.51
CA SER A 330 16.22 -10.31 29.59
C SER A 330 16.07 -11.84 29.57
N VAL A 331 17.10 -12.59 29.18
CA VAL A 331 17.04 -14.06 29.13
C VAL A 331 17.84 -14.73 30.24
N TYR A 332 18.64 -14.00 31.02
CA TYR A 332 19.45 -14.62 32.08
C TYR A 332 18.57 -15.22 33.19
N CYS A 333 18.78 -16.51 33.46
CA CYS A 333 18.25 -17.27 34.58
C CYS A 333 19.04 -17.00 35.88
N THR A 334 20.06 -16.14 35.81
CA THR A 334 20.90 -15.72 36.93
C THR A 334 20.75 -14.21 37.18
N GLY A 335 21.21 -13.73 38.34
CA GLY A 335 21.17 -12.31 38.72
C GLY A 335 19.82 -11.77 39.20
N SER A 336 18.72 -12.49 38.93
CA SER A 336 17.41 -12.16 39.49
C SER A 336 17.38 -12.35 41.01
N GLY A 337 16.64 -11.51 41.72
CA GLY A 337 16.38 -11.68 43.15
C GLY A 337 15.34 -12.77 43.42
N TYR A 338 15.43 -13.35 44.63
CA TYR A 338 14.49 -14.34 45.13
C TYR A 338 13.90 -13.82 46.42
N PHE A 339 12.59 -13.60 46.42
CA PHE A 339 11.88 -12.98 47.54
C PHE A 339 10.78 -13.91 47.99
N ASN A 340 10.65 -14.15 49.29
CA ASN A 340 9.46 -14.84 49.81
C ASN A 340 8.23 -13.95 49.58
N PHE A 341 7.03 -14.51 49.71
CA PHE A 341 5.81 -13.76 49.40
C PHE A 341 5.66 -12.48 50.24
N TYR A 342 6.02 -12.55 51.53
CA TYR A 342 5.88 -11.42 52.44
C TYR A 342 6.81 -10.27 52.06
N ASP A 343 8.08 -10.58 51.79
CA ASP A 343 9.08 -9.60 51.37
C ASP A 343 8.72 -9.03 49.99
N ALA A 344 8.23 -9.88 49.07
CA ALA A 344 7.81 -9.44 47.76
C ALA A 344 6.65 -8.44 47.84
N VAL A 345 5.61 -8.75 48.62
CA VAL A 345 4.48 -7.84 48.82
C VAL A 345 4.94 -6.56 49.53
N ALA A 346 5.71 -6.68 50.62
CA ALA A 346 6.16 -5.52 51.38
C ALA A 346 7.02 -4.55 50.55
N THR A 347 7.87 -5.09 49.68
CA THR A 347 8.83 -4.31 48.89
C THR A 347 8.24 -3.81 47.58
N PHE A 348 7.46 -4.64 46.89
CA PHE A 348 7.11 -4.40 45.49
C PHE A 348 5.64 -4.04 45.26
N THR A 349 4.77 -4.02 46.28
CA THR A 349 3.37 -3.59 46.10
C THR A 349 3.29 -2.23 45.38
N ASN A 350 4.17 -1.29 45.76
CA ASN A 350 4.44 -0.08 45.00
C ASN A 350 5.93 0.23 45.13
N ILE A 351 6.62 0.39 44.01
CA ILE A 351 8.06 0.70 43.99
C ILE A 351 8.36 1.72 42.90
N THR A 352 9.39 2.53 43.13
CA THR A 352 9.94 3.43 42.11
C THR A 352 11.40 3.05 41.86
N ILE A 353 11.73 2.76 40.60
CA ILE A 353 13.07 2.45 40.14
C ILE A 353 13.40 3.45 39.04
N ASP A 354 14.51 4.16 39.15
CA ASP A 354 14.94 5.18 38.18
C ASP A 354 13.83 6.18 37.80
N SER A 355 13.15 6.71 38.83
CA SER A 355 12.02 7.65 38.70
C SER A 355 10.78 7.11 37.97
N THR A 356 10.73 5.82 37.64
CA THR A 356 9.56 5.17 37.05
C THR A 356 8.83 4.34 38.11
N ALA A 357 7.50 4.49 38.17
CA ALA A 357 6.67 3.80 39.14
C ALA A 357 6.21 2.43 38.61
N TYR A 358 6.26 1.44 39.50
CA TYR A 358 5.91 0.05 39.23
C TYR A 358 5.16 -0.57 40.41
N HIS A 359 4.53 -1.71 40.15
CA HIS A 359 3.88 -2.53 41.17
C HIS A 359 4.07 -4.03 40.93
N LEU A 360 3.89 -4.78 42.01
CA LEU A 360 3.76 -6.23 41.99
C LEU A 360 2.36 -6.57 41.44
N PRO A 361 2.26 -7.18 40.24
CA PRO A 361 0.96 -7.47 39.63
C PRO A 361 0.12 -8.40 40.50
N SER A 362 -1.18 -8.18 40.52
CA SER A 362 -2.16 -9.13 41.05
C SER A 362 -2.28 -10.37 40.15
N GLU A 363 -2.92 -11.43 40.65
CA GLU A 363 -3.29 -12.60 39.84
C GLU A 363 -4.08 -12.16 38.60
N ALA A 364 -5.08 -11.30 38.77
CA ALA A 364 -5.90 -10.84 37.66
C ALA A 364 -5.11 -10.06 36.59
N GLU A 365 -4.02 -9.39 36.97
CA GLU A 365 -3.11 -8.72 36.03
C GLU A 365 -2.16 -9.70 35.36
N TRP A 366 -1.68 -10.74 36.04
CA TRP A 366 -0.98 -11.84 35.38
C TRP A 366 -1.87 -12.51 34.33
N LEU A 367 -3.15 -12.69 34.64
CA LEU A 367 -4.13 -13.25 33.71
C LEU A 367 -4.28 -12.42 32.42
N SER A 368 -3.94 -11.12 32.46
CA SER A 368 -3.95 -10.26 31.27
C SER A 368 -2.94 -10.70 30.19
N ILE A 369 -1.85 -11.36 30.58
CA ILE A 369 -0.81 -11.80 29.63
C ILE A 369 -0.76 -13.32 29.47
N ILE A 370 -1.25 -14.08 30.45
CA ILE A 370 -1.17 -15.55 30.49
C ILE A 370 -2.48 -16.10 31.06
N PRO A 371 -3.22 -16.97 30.36
CA PRO A 371 -4.49 -17.48 30.86
C PRO A 371 -4.34 -18.35 32.12
N LYS A 372 -5.45 -18.50 32.84
CA LYS A 372 -5.57 -19.46 33.94
C LYS A 372 -5.63 -20.89 33.38
N ALA A 373 -5.05 -21.85 34.08
CA ALA A 373 -5.21 -23.26 33.72
C ALA A 373 -6.69 -23.70 33.68
N ILE A 374 -6.99 -24.65 32.80
CA ILE A 374 -8.33 -25.25 32.67
C ILE A 374 -8.59 -26.13 33.89
N SER A 375 -7.59 -26.93 34.25
CA SER A 375 -7.57 -27.82 35.41
C SER A 375 -6.13 -27.98 35.89
N SER A 376 -5.91 -28.83 36.88
CA SER A 376 -4.54 -29.14 37.35
C SER A 376 -3.67 -29.86 36.31
N SER A 377 -4.25 -30.41 35.24
CA SER A 377 -3.54 -31.17 34.21
C SER A 377 -3.74 -30.65 32.78
N GLU A 378 -4.59 -29.64 32.59
CA GLU A 378 -4.93 -29.10 31.26
C GLU A 378 -4.72 -27.59 31.21
N HIS A 379 -4.03 -27.12 30.18
CA HIS A 379 -3.59 -25.74 30.07
C HIS A 379 -3.91 -25.16 28.68
N TYR A 380 -4.23 -23.87 28.63
CA TYR A 380 -4.41 -23.17 27.35
C TYR A 380 -3.08 -22.81 26.68
N VAL A 381 -1.98 -22.78 27.45
CA VAL A 381 -0.62 -22.53 26.95
C VAL A 381 0.26 -23.73 27.31
N GLU A 382 0.58 -24.50 26.28
CA GLU A 382 1.39 -25.72 26.36
C GLU A 382 2.58 -25.63 25.39
N PHE A 383 3.60 -26.44 25.65
CA PHE A 383 4.85 -26.51 24.89
C PHE A 383 5.22 -27.96 24.54
N ILE A 384 4.22 -28.83 24.37
CA ILE A 384 4.39 -30.27 24.13
C ILE A 384 3.99 -30.65 22.71
N ASN A 385 4.70 -31.62 22.13
CA ASN A 385 4.53 -32.01 20.71
C ASN A 385 3.15 -32.62 20.40
N ASP A 386 2.55 -33.29 21.39
CA ASP A 386 1.29 -34.03 21.23
C ASP A 386 0.04 -33.20 21.59
N ALA A 387 0.23 -32.00 22.14
CA ALA A 387 -0.85 -31.06 22.42
C ALA A 387 -1.25 -30.32 21.14
N THR A 388 -2.26 -30.82 20.44
CA THR A 388 -2.85 -30.11 19.29
C THR A 388 -4.25 -29.59 19.63
N ASN A 389 -4.48 -29.33 20.91
CA ASN A 389 -5.78 -28.92 21.41
C ASN A 389 -6.16 -27.55 20.85
N THR A 390 -7.44 -27.44 20.50
CA THR A 390 -8.01 -26.21 19.95
C THR A 390 -9.11 -25.73 20.88
N TYR A 391 -9.00 -24.49 21.32
CA TYR A 391 -10.00 -23.86 22.15
C TYR A 391 -10.49 -22.60 21.44
N ASN A 392 -11.80 -22.40 21.37
CA ASN A 392 -12.40 -21.24 20.71
C ASN A 392 -13.36 -20.56 21.69
N ASN A 393 -13.37 -19.23 21.66
CA ASN A 393 -14.22 -18.38 22.49
C ASN A 393 -14.13 -18.70 23.99
N VAL A 394 -12.92 -19.01 24.47
CA VAL A 394 -12.64 -19.16 25.90
C VAL A 394 -12.92 -17.85 26.58
N GLU A 395 -13.87 -17.82 27.50
CA GLU A 395 -14.15 -16.63 28.32
C GLU A 395 -13.03 -16.44 29.35
N GLU A 396 -12.44 -15.25 29.36
CA GLU A 396 -11.41 -14.85 30.31
C GLU A 396 -11.83 -13.56 31.01
N THR A 397 -11.59 -13.47 32.31
CA THR A 397 -11.72 -12.21 33.07
C THR A 397 -10.36 -11.83 33.63
N VAL A 398 -9.90 -10.64 33.25
CA VAL A 398 -8.54 -10.15 33.51
C VAL A 398 -8.59 -8.71 34.03
N THR A 399 -7.49 -8.23 34.61
CA THR A 399 -7.33 -6.81 34.97
C THR A 399 -6.25 -6.17 34.11
N VAL A 400 -6.59 -5.04 33.47
CA VAL A 400 -5.65 -4.23 32.67
C VAL A 400 -5.75 -2.79 33.17
N GLN A 401 -4.64 -2.22 33.64
CA GLN A 401 -4.58 -0.86 34.22
C GLN A 401 -5.68 -0.63 35.29
N GLY A 402 -5.83 -1.58 36.21
CA GLY A 402 -6.84 -1.53 37.28
C GLY A 402 -8.29 -1.74 36.85
N LYS A 403 -8.58 -1.96 35.55
CA LYS A 403 -9.92 -2.23 35.05
C LYS A 403 -10.14 -3.72 34.80
N SER A 404 -11.22 -4.26 35.35
CA SER A 404 -11.67 -5.62 35.04
C SER A 404 -12.28 -5.68 33.65
N ILE A 405 -11.88 -6.68 32.87
CA ILE A 405 -12.29 -6.87 31.48
C ILE A 405 -12.65 -8.34 31.30
N THR A 406 -13.84 -8.59 30.79
CA THR A 406 -14.27 -9.91 30.31
C THR A 406 -14.18 -9.93 28.79
N MET A 407 -13.49 -10.93 28.25
CA MET A 407 -13.23 -11.08 26.83
C MET A 407 -13.25 -12.55 26.42
N THR A 408 -13.19 -12.81 25.13
CA THR A 408 -13.02 -14.17 24.61
C THR A 408 -11.69 -14.34 23.89
N SER A 409 -11.15 -15.56 23.93
CA SER A 409 -9.89 -15.92 23.27
C SER A 409 -9.97 -17.25 22.55
N ASP A 410 -9.17 -17.40 21.51
CA ASP A 410 -8.94 -18.67 20.83
C ASP A 410 -7.49 -19.11 21.04
N TYR A 411 -7.27 -20.40 21.26
CA TYR A 411 -5.95 -21.00 21.49
C TYR A 411 -5.73 -22.20 20.55
N ARG A 412 -4.48 -22.35 20.11
CA ARG A 412 -3.96 -23.51 19.37
C ARG A 412 -2.68 -23.95 20.05
N THR A 413 -2.74 -25.07 20.78
CA THR A 413 -1.58 -25.59 21.51
C THR A 413 -0.63 -26.37 20.59
N GLY A 414 0.60 -26.59 21.07
CA GLY A 414 1.66 -27.31 20.38
C GLY A 414 3.00 -27.10 21.07
N ILE A 415 4.11 -27.33 20.34
CA ILE A 415 5.45 -26.90 20.78
C ILE A 415 5.49 -25.37 20.95
N ILE A 416 4.74 -24.66 20.10
CA ILE A 416 4.45 -23.23 20.20
C ILE A 416 2.94 -23.11 20.35
N THR A 417 2.50 -22.37 21.37
CA THR A 417 1.09 -22.02 21.50
C THR A 417 0.83 -20.69 20.79
N TYR A 418 -0.20 -20.66 19.95
CA TYR A 418 -0.73 -19.44 19.35
C TYR A 418 -2.08 -19.09 19.95
N ALA A 419 -2.35 -17.80 20.12
CA ALA A 419 -3.65 -17.35 20.59
C ALA A 419 -4.11 -16.07 19.91
N LEU A 420 -5.42 -15.94 19.70
CA LEU A 420 -6.08 -14.67 19.41
C LEU A 420 -6.84 -14.26 20.67
N ARG A 421 -6.27 -13.33 21.44
CA ARG A 421 -6.83 -12.91 22.74
C ARG A 421 -7.54 -11.58 22.62
N TYR A 422 -8.34 -11.25 23.63
CA TYR A 422 -9.06 -9.97 23.74
C TYR A 422 -10.09 -9.74 22.63
N LYS A 423 -10.66 -10.83 22.08
CA LYS A 423 -11.66 -10.74 21.01
C LYS A 423 -12.87 -9.96 21.48
N GLY A 424 -13.37 -9.09 20.60
CA GLY A 424 -14.48 -8.19 20.90
C GLY A 424 -14.10 -6.93 21.70
N THR A 425 -12.80 -6.69 21.92
CA THR A 425 -12.31 -5.46 22.55
C THR A 425 -11.37 -4.69 21.60
N ASN A 426 -11.05 -3.44 21.94
CA ASN A 426 -10.04 -2.66 21.22
C ASN A 426 -8.59 -3.14 21.43
N MET A 427 -8.36 -4.12 22.32
CA MET A 427 -7.05 -4.72 22.60
C MET A 427 -6.86 -6.08 21.95
N GLN A 428 -7.76 -6.47 21.03
CA GLN A 428 -7.64 -7.74 20.30
C GLN A 428 -6.23 -7.87 19.72
N SER A 429 -5.56 -8.96 20.06
CA SER A 429 -4.14 -9.15 19.78
C SER A 429 -3.84 -10.61 19.44
N ALA A 430 -2.91 -10.80 18.51
CA ALA A 430 -2.29 -12.08 18.23
C ALA A 430 -1.18 -12.35 19.25
N TRP A 431 -1.08 -13.58 19.76
CA TRP A 431 -0.10 -13.99 20.75
C TRP A 431 0.62 -15.26 20.30
N LYS A 432 1.91 -15.31 20.58
CA LYS A 432 2.77 -16.46 20.35
C LYS A 432 3.61 -16.72 21.59
N TYR A 433 3.49 -17.92 22.15
CA TYR A 433 4.21 -18.37 23.34
C TYR A 433 5.23 -19.44 22.94
N GLU A 434 6.50 -19.16 23.16
CA GLU A 434 7.62 -20.00 22.71
C GLU A 434 8.48 -20.38 23.91
N TYR A 435 8.60 -21.67 24.21
CA TYR A 435 9.59 -22.17 25.17
C TYR A 435 10.94 -22.38 24.45
N VAL A 436 12.00 -21.77 24.96
CA VAL A 436 13.34 -21.79 24.36
C VAL A 436 14.35 -22.40 25.34
N SER A 437 15.02 -23.47 24.93
CA SER A 437 15.99 -24.23 25.75
C SER A 437 17.32 -24.56 25.06
N ALA A 438 17.58 -23.98 23.87
CA ALA A 438 18.77 -24.31 23.08
C ALA A 438 20.06 -23.69 23.64
N GLY A 439 20.83 -24.44 24.42
CA GLY A 439 22.25 -24.17 24.68
C GLY A 439 22.59 -23.25 25.85
N GLY A 440 21.67 -23.00 26.78
CA GLY A 440 21.97 -22.23 28.00
C GLY A 440 20.73 -21.66 28.70
N GLU A 441 20.59 -20.34 28.63
CA GLU A 441 19.60 -19.54 29.36
C GLU A 441 18.15 -19.80 28.90
N THR A 442 17.53 -20.83 29.50
CA THR A 442 16.14 -21.24 29.25
C THR A 442 15.13 -20.14 29.56
N HIS A 443 14.18 -19.88 28.67
CA HIS A 443 13.14 -18.87 28.88
C HIS A 443 11.86 -19.15 28.08
N VAL A 444 10.76 -18.54 28.49
CA VAL A 444 9.59 -18.37 27.62
C VAL A 444 9.65 -16.99 26.97
N LYS A 445 9.57 -16.96 25.65
CA LYS A 445 9.38 -15.76 24.85
C LYS A 445 7.89 -15.61 24.53
N ILE A 446 7.32 -14.48 24.93
CA ILE A 446 5.95 -14.10 24.59
C ILE A 446 6.03 -12.96 23.58
N THR A 447 5.41 -13.15 22.42
CA THR A 447 5.25 -12.13 21.40
C THR A 447 3.77 -11.80 21.27
N SER A 448 3.42 -10.51 21.28
CA SER A 448 2.04 -10.04 21.10
C SER A 448 1.97 -8.92 20.07
N ARG A 449 1.02 -9.00 19.14
CA ARG A 449 0.77 -8.00 18.09
C ARG A 449 -0.66 -7.51 18.17
N ASN A 450 -0.87 -6.20 18.16
CA ASN A 450 -2.21 -5.63 18.11
C ASN A 450 -2.88 -5.86 16.73
N MET A 451 -4.18 -6.18 16.71
CA MET A 451 -4.93 -6.52 15.50
C MET A 451 -5.93 -5.45 15.03
N LYS A 452 -6.05 -4.29 15.72
CA LYS A 452 -7.12 -3.29 15.47
C LYS A 452 -7.17 -2.77 14.02
N ASP A 453 -6.02 -2.69 13.36
CA ASP A 453 -5.88 -2.17 12.00
C ASP A 453 -5.49 -3.25 10.98
N LEU A 454 -5.53 -4.52 11.40
CA LEU A 454 -5.30 -5.66 10.52
C LEU A 454 -6.64 -6.22 10.03
N ALA A 455 -6.63 -6.88 8.88
CA ALA A 455 -7.79 -7.62 8.40
C ALA A 455 -8.27 -8.60 9.48
N ALA A 456 -9.56 -8.92 9.48
CA ALA A 456 -10.09 -9.93 10.38
C ALA A 456 -9.37 -11.26 10.12
N MET A 457 -8.69 -11.77 11.15
CA MET A 457 -7.91 -13.01 11.10
C MET A 457 -8.36 -13.94 12.22
N THR A 458 -8.20 -15.23 11.98
CA THR A 458 -8.42 -16.29 12.96
C THR A 458 -7.09 -16.68 13.63
N VAL A 459 -7.16 -17.41 14.74
CA VAL A 459 -5.96 -17.98 15.36
C VAL A 459 -5.22 -18.97 14.45
N ASP A 460 -5.92 -19.61 13.51
CA ASP A 460 -5.32 -20.53 12.53
C ASP A 460 -4.51 -19.77 11.46
N ASP A 461 -4.90 -18.53 11.14
CA ASP A 461 -4.11 -17.63 10.28
C ASP A 461 -2.86 -17.12 11.03
N ILE A 462 -2.99 -16.79 12.32
CA ILE A 462 -1.88 -16.34 13.18
C ILE A 462 -0.84 -17.45 13.39
N LYS A 463 -1.28 -18.72 13.40
CA LYS A 463 -0.42 -19.89 13.54
C LYS A 463 0.52 -20.08 12.34
N GLN A 464 0.17 -19.56 11.17
CA GLN A 464 1.03 -19.65 9.99
C GLN A 464 2.30 -18.84 10.20
N SER A 465 3.46 -19.41 9.87
CA SER A 465 4.75 -18.79 10.17
C SER A 465 4.96 -17.44 9.48
N ASP A 466 4.36 -17.23 8.31
CA ASP A 466 4.51 -16.00 7.53
C ASP A 466 3.82 -14.79 8.20
N PHE A 467 2.79 -15.03 9.02
CA PHE A 467 2.14 -13.96 9.77
C PHE A 467 3.14 -13.18 10.63
N TRP A 468 4.05 -13.90 11.31
CA TRP A 468 5.03 -13.30 12.21
C TRP A 468 6.29 -12.76 11.50
N GLN A 469 6.49 -13.07 10.22
CA GLN A 469 7.63 -12.58 9.44
C GLN A 469 7.47 -11.12 9.00
N TYR A 470 6.23 -10.71 8.70
CA TYR A 470 5.92 -9.37 8.20
C TYR A 470 5.15 -8.54 9.24
N ASN A 471 5.16 -7.21 9.10
CA ASN A 471 4.46 -6.26 9.97
C ASN A 471 4.77 -6.39 11.48
N ASN A 472 5.99 -6.81 11.81
CA ASN A 472 6.45 -7.06 13.19
C ASN A 472 6.97 -5.83 13.92
N ALA A 473 6.95 -4.65 13.29
CA ALA A 473 7.40 -3.40 13.91
C ALA A 473 6.61 -3.03 15.18
N ASN A 474 5.37 -3.52 15.29
CA ASN A 474 4.48 -3.30 16.43
C ASN A 474 4.45 -4.49 17.41
N ASP A 475 5.33 -5.48 17.26
CA ASP A 475 5.37 -6.63 18.14
C ASP A 475 5.93 -6.24 19.51
N VAL A 476 5.17 -6.50 20.56
CA VAL A 476 5.65 -6.44 21.93
C VAL A 476 6.23 -7.80 22.27
N ILE A 477 7.50 -7.83 22.67
CA ILE A 477 8.20 -9.05 23.05
C ILE A 477 8.63 -8.95 24.52
N ARG A 478 8.39 -10.02 25.28
CA ARG A 478 8.90 -10.21 26.64
C ARG A 478 9.51 -11.60 26.79
N TYR A 479 10.58 -11.64 27.58
CA TYR A 479 11.30 -12.84 27.91
C TYR A 479 11.17 -13.09 29.42
N PHE A 480 10.70 -14.28 29.75
CA PHE A 480 10.58 -14.77 31.11
C PHE A 480 11.63 -15.86 31.30
N PRO A 481 12.77 -15.57 31.92
CA PRO A 481 13.82 -16.54 32.13
C PRO A 481 13.46 -17.59 33.19
N ALA A 482 14.07 -18.77 33.09
CA ALA A 482 13.86 -19.88 34.00
C ALA A 482 14.73 -19.71 35.24
N GLY A 483 14.52 -18.60 35.95
CA GLY A 483 15.27 -18.23 37.14
C GLY A 483 15.07 -19.19 38.31
N GLY A 484 14.03 -20.04 38.28
CA GLY A 484 13.78 -21.01 39.34
C GLY A 484 13.16 -20.39 40.59
N PHE A 485 13.29 -21.13 41.68
CA PHE A 485 12.86 -20.70 43.02
C PHE A 485 13.92 -21.11 44.05
N SER A 486 13.92 -20.44 45.20
CA SER A 486 14.79 -20.74 46.34
C SER A 486 13.98 -21.34 47.49
N THR A 487 14.56 -22.32 48.16
CA THR A 487 14.12 -22.82 49.47
C THR A 487 15.14 -22.40 50.55
N ASP A 488 14.86 -22.71 51.82
CA ASP A 488 15.82 -22.50 52.92
C ASP A 488 17.17 -23.18 52.57
N GLY A 489 18.20 -22.39 52.26
CA GLY A 489 19.50 -22.86 51.77
C GLY A 489 19.96 -22.27 50.43
N GLY A 490 19.12 -21.48 49.74
CA GLY A 490 19.46 -20.83 48.47
C GLY A 490 18.93 -21.58 47.25
N VAL A 491 19.34 -21.14 46.06
CA VAL A 491 18.91 -21.72 44.77
C VAL A 491 19.94 -22.73 44.29
N THR A 492 19.52 -23.99 44.14
CA THR A 492 20.37 -25.02 43.54
C THR A 492 20.42 -24.90 42.02
N ALA A 493 21.45 -25.48 41.40
CA ALA A 493 21.51 -25.56 39.94
C ALA A 493 20.33 -26.35 39.34
N GLU A 494 19.74 -27.27 40.10
CA GLU A 494 18.58 -28.08 39.71
C GLU A 494 17.25 -27.33 39.80
N GLN A 495 17.16 -26.29 40.65
CA GLN A 495 15.99 -25.42 40.75
C GLN A 495 16.01 -24.31 39.70
N ARG A 496 17.19 -23.97 39.18
CA ARG A 496 17.36 -23.06 38.04
C ARG A 496 17.15 -23.82 36.73
N TYR A 497 16.78 -23.13 35.65
CA TYR A 497 16.59 -23.67 34.30
C TYR A 497 15.39 -24.61 34.08
N ILE A 498 14.70 -25.05 35.14
CA ILE A 498 13.52 -25.94 35.02
C ILE A 498 12.20 -25.20 34.74
N GLY A 499 12.15 -23.90 35.07
CA GLY A 499 10.93 -23.10 34.97
C GLY A 499 11.09 -21.70 35.55
N GLY A 500 10.12 -20.84 35.28
CA GLY A 500 10.03 -19.50 35.85
C GLY A 500 8.87 -19.42 36.82
N PHE A 501 9.12 -18.82 37.99
CA PHE A 501 8.17 -18.71 39.08
C PHE A 501 8.15 -17.25 39.53
N TYR A 502 6.99 -16.59 39.35
CA TYR A 502 6.86 -15.15 39.50
C TYR A 502 5.71 -14.81 40.44
N TRP A 503 6.01 -14.07 41.51
CA TRP A 503 4.96 -13.71 42.47
C TRP A 503 3.87 -12.84 41.85
N SER A 504 2.64 -13.07 42.31
CA SER A 504 1.60 -12.06 42.28
C SER A 504 1.46 -11.43 43.67
N SER A 505 0.76 -10.30 43.77
CA SER A 505 0.35 -9.70 45.06
C SER A 505 -0.89 -10.39 45.68
N THR A 506 -1.47 -11.40 45.03
CA THR A 506 -2.72 -12.02 45.44
C THR A 506 -2.47 -13.23 46.35
N PRO A 507 -2.86 -13.17 47.64
CA PRO A 507 -2.83 -14.34 48.52
C PRO A 507 -3.90 -15.34 48.10
N SER A 508 -3.66 -16.64 48.33
CA SER A 508 -4.67 -17.66 48.11
C SER A 508 -5.71 -17.67 49.24
N SER A 509 -6.81 -18.39 49.04
CA SER A 509 -7.79 -18.69 50.09
C SER A 509 -7.23 -19.57 51.22
N GLU A 510 -6.08 -20.21 51.01
CA GLU A 510 -5.36 -21.00 52.01
C GLU A 510 -4.29 -20.13 52.70
N SER A 511 -4.10 -20.32 54.00
CA SER A 511 -3.27 -19.42 54.80
C SER A 511 -1.79 -19.41 54.42
N GLU A 512 -1.27 -20.49 53.83
CA GLU A 512 0.17 -20.71 53.58
C GLU A 512 0.60 -20.57 52.12
N THR A 513 -0.33 -20.35 51.17
CA THR A 513 -0.01 -20.26 49.74
C THR A 513 -0.45 -18.93 49.12
N ALA A 514 0.20 -18.53 48.04
CA ALA A 514 -0.12 -17.34 47.27
C ALA A 514 -0.06 -17.64 45.78
N SER A 515 -0.77 -16.82 45.00
CA SER A 515 -0.83 -16.98 43.55
C SER A 515 0.46 -16.49 42.90
N SER A 516 0.86 -17.19 41.84
CA SER A 516 2.07 -16.92 41.07
C SER A 516 1.81 -17.22 39.59
N MET A 517 2.49 -16.50 38.73
CA MET A 517 2.65 -16.95 37.36
C MET A 517 3.79 -17.96 37.31
N THR A 518 3.51 -19.14 36.77
CA THR A 518 4.47 -20.24 36.69
C THR A 518 4.52 -20.78 35.28
N TYR A 519 5.71 -21.15 34.82
CA TYR A 519 5.87 -22.04 33.67
C TYR A 519 6.97 -23.05 33.91
N ILE A 520 6.83 -24.20 33.27
CA ILE A 520 7.85 -25.25 33.18
C ILE A 520 8.01 -25.67 31.71
N THR A 521 8.79 -26.71 31.44
CA THR A 521 9.04 -27.22 30.08
C THR A 521 7.79 -27.63 29.30
N GLN A 522 6.65 -27.84 29.97
CA GLN A 522 5.44 -28.40 29.37
C GLN A 522 4.30 -27.39 29.21
N TYR A 523 4.19 -26.42 30.12
CA TYR A 523 3.05 -25.49 30.15
C TYR A 523 3.39 -24.18 30.86
N MET A 524 2.48 -23.22 30.73
CA MET A 524 2.49 -21.95 31.45
C MET A 524 1.09 -21.66 32.01
N ASN A 525 1.02 -21.20 33.26
CA ASN A 525 -0.20 -20.87 34.00
C ASN A 525 -0.02 -19.52 34.71
N GLY A 526 -1.01 -18.62 34.55
CA GLY A 526 -1.02 -17.31 35.21
C GLY A 526 -1.45 -17.33 36.68
N SER A 527 -1.94 -18.45 37.19
CA SER A 527 -2.47 -18.59 38.57
C SER A 527 -2.15 -19.96 39.17
N GLU A 528 -0.88 -20.17 39.50
CA GLU A 528 -0.38 -21.34 40.22
C GLU A 528 -0.20 -21.02 41.71
N GLN A 529 -0.63 -21.91 42.59
CA GLN A 529 -0.47 -21.72 44.04
C GLN A 529 0.92 -22.18 44.51
N ARG A 530 1.62 -21.31 45.22
CA ARG A 530 2.95 -21.63 45.79
C ARG A 530 3.05 -21.26 47.25
N SER A 531 3.85 -21.99 48.00
CA SER A 531 4.07 -21.75 49.43
C SER A 531 4.71 -20.38 49.65
N LYS A 532 4.15 -19.59 50.58
CA LYS A 532 4.62 -18.23 50.91
C LYS A 532 6.06 -18.20 51.45
N SER A 533 6.55 -19.32 51.98
CA SER A 533 7.93 -19.45 52.50
C SER A 533 8.96 -19.69 51.39
N GLN A 534 8.54 -20.14 50.21
CA GLN A 534 9.45 -20.23 49.05
C GLN A 534 9.77 -18.83 48.55
N ALA A 535 10.99 -18.64 48.05
CA ALA A 535 11.39 -17.38 47.45
C ALA A 535 11.41 -17.48 45.92
N ASN A 536 10.56 -16.71 45.25
CA ASN A 536 10.39 -16.71 43.80
C ASN A 536 10.95 -15.41 43.19
N ASN A 537 11.07 -15.38 41.86
CA ASN A 537 11.45 -14.15 41.17
C ASN A 537 10.29 -13.15 41.17
N VAL A 538 10.62 -11.89 40.93
CA VAL A 538 9.66 -10.79 40.81
C VAL A 538 9.81 -10.14 39.44
N ARG A 539 8.66 -9.97 38.78
CA ARG A 539 8.51 -9.21 37.56
C ARG A 539 7.43 -8.15 37.79
N LEU A 540 7.79 -6.90 37.55
CA LEU A 540 6.91 -5.77 37.88
C LEU A 540 6.10 -5.33 36.67
N PHE A 541 4.96 -4.69 36.95
CA PHE A 541 4.12 -4.02 35.97
C PHE A 541 4.30 -2.50 36.12
N TYR A 542 4.11 -1.75 35.03
CA TYR A 542 4.12 -0.29 35.06
C TYR A 542 2.86 0.24 35.77
N ASN A 543 3.05 1.15 36.73
CA ASN A 543 1.97 1.98 37.23
C ASN A 543 1.63 3.02 36.15
N ASN A 544 0.39 3.01 35.65
CA ASN A 544 -0.13 4.05 34.77
C ASN A 544 -1.02 5.01 35.54
#